data_AF-K2CWL8-F1
#
_entry.id   AF-K2CWL8-F1
#
_cell.length_a   1.000
_cell.length_b   1.000
_cell.length_c   1.000
_cell.angle_alpha   90.00
_cell.angle_beta   90.00
_cell.angle_gamma   90.00
#
_symmetry.space_group_name_H-M   'P 1'
#
loop_
_entity.id
_entity.type
_entity.pdbx_description
1 polymer ?
#
loop_
_entity_poly.entity_id
_entity_poly.type
_entity_poly.pdbx_seq_one_letter_code
_entity_poly.pdbx_strand_id
1 'polypeptide(L)'
;MFCGGPKTYRVDNTLGANLGDRVTVAIAAGSVRRTANLAYGIPLTATIVGAALGTAFGGDIGAILGSGLGLVMSFIYIRLRTRDRTRNFSERPYIISRS
;
A
#
# COMPACT_ATOMS: atom_id res chain seq x y z
N MET A 1 11.25 16.62 -5.42
CA MET A 1 11.52 15.62 -4.37
C MET A 1 10.61 15.92 -3.19
N PHE A 2 9.58 15.09 -2.96
CA PHE A 2 8.62 15.29 -1.87
C PHE A 2 9.24 14.81 -0.55
N CYS A 3 9.99 15.68 0.12
CA CYS A 3 10.33 15.47 1.52
C CYS A 3 9.08 15.78 2.36
N GLY A 4 8.22 14.77 2.54
CA GLY A 4 7.16 14.86 3.53
C GLY A 4 7.81 15.05 4.90
N GLY A 5 7.39 16.10 5.61
CA GLY A 5 7.91 16.44 6.94
C GLY A 5 7.81 15.27 7.94
N PRO A 6 8.42 15.40 9.12
CA PRO A 6 8.50 14.34 10.11
C PRO A 6 7.10 13.78 10.40
N LYS A 7 6.91 12.50 10.10
CA LYS A 7 5.63 11.82 10.35
C LYS A 7 5.61 11.26 11.76
N THR A 8 4.67 11.75 12.55
CA THR A 8 4.35 11.23 13.87
C THR A 8 3.39 10.05 13.73
N TYR A 9 3.80 8.90 14.27
CA TYR A 9 2.99 7.69 14.35
C TYR A 9 2.72 7.37 15.81
N ARG A 10 1.50 6.92 16.12
CA ARG A 10 1.17 6.42 17.46
C ARG A 10 1.65 4.96 17.57
N VAL A 11 2.34 4.66 18.67
CA VAL A 11 2.95 3.36 18.99
C VAL A 11 2.43 2.94 20.36
N ASP A 12 2.09 1.66 20.54
CA ASP A 12 1.67 1.16 21.86
C ASP A 12 2.91 0.94 22.74
N ASN A 13 2.93 1.61 23.89
CA ASN A 13 4.01 1.53 24.88
C ASN A 13 3.73 0.45 25.92
N THR A 14 3.71 -0.81 25.50
CA THR A 14 3.48 -1.96 26.40
C THR A 14 4.63 -2.20 27.38
N LEU A 15 5.83 -1.69 27.09
CA LEU A 15 7.04 -1.84 27.91
C LEU A 15 7.28 -0.70 28.91
N GLY A 16 6.39 0.31 28.97
CA GLY A 16 6.50 1.43 29.90
C GLY A 16 7.78 2.28 29.70
N ALA A 17 8.21 2.46 28.46
CA ALA A 17 9.36 3.29 28.10
C ALA A 17 9.15 4.74 28.56
N ASN A 18 10.19 5.34 29.14
CA ASN A 18 10.17 6.72 29.66
C ASN A 18 10.86 7.69 28.70
N LEU A 19 10.68 9.00 28.94
CA LEU A 19 11.36 10.05 28.20
C LEU A 19 12.89 9.90 28.36
N GLY A 20 13.59 9.73 27.24
CA GLY A 20 15.04 9.49 27.20
C GLY A 20 15.43 8.05 26.87
N ASP A 21 14.50 7.08 26.96
CA ASP A 21 14.78 5.69 26.62
C ASP A 21 14.94 5.51 25.10
N ARG A 22 15.95 4.75 24.67
CA ARG A 22 16.09 4.35 23.27
C ARG A 22 15.21 3.13 23.03
N VAL A 23 14.14 3.32 22.27
CA VAL A 23 13.15 2.26 21.98
C VAL A 23 13.31 1.71 20.57
N THR A 24 13.28 0.38 20.45
CA THR A 24 13.20 -0.29 19.15
C THR A 24 11.73 -0.55 18.84
N VAL A 25 11.22 0.10 17.79
CA VAL A 25 9.82 -0.03 17.34
C VAL A 25 9.75 -1.08 16.23
N ALA A 26 9.03 -2.17 16.46
CA ALA A 26 8.76 -3.15 15.42
C ALA A 26 7.46 -2.81 14.68
N ILE A 27 7.50 -2.96 13.37
CA ILE A 27 6.30 -3.02 12.53
C ILE A 27 5.92 -4.50 12.32
N ALA A 28 4.62 -4.80 12.34
CA ALA A 28 4.14 -6.16 12.12
C ALA A 28 4.70 -6.73 10.81
N ALA A 29 5.34 -7.90 10.89
CA ALA A 29 5.94 -8.56 9.75
C ALA A 29 4.87 -8.83 8.67
N GLY A 30 5.11 -8.36 7.45
CA GLY A 30 4.21 -8.59 6.31
C GLY A 30 3.32 -7.40 5.92
N SER A 31 3.21 -6.37 6.75
CA SER A 31 2.51 -5.10 6.44
C SER A 31 3.03 -4.46 5.16
N VAL A 32 4.37 -4.39 5.03
CA VAL A 32 5.06 -3.85 3.85
C VAL A 32 4.90 -4.74 2.63
N ARG A 33 5.08 -6.06 2.77
CA ARG A 33 4.95 -7.03 1.66
C ARG A 33 3.54 -7.07 1.09
N ARG A 34 2.51 -7.02 1.93
CA ARG A 34 1.11 -7.04 1.50
C ARG A 34 0.73 -5.74 0.79
N THR A 35 1.25 -4.61 1.26
CA THR A 35 1.07 -3.31 0.62
C THR A 35 1.79 -3.25 -0.73
N ALA A 36 3.03 -3.72 -0.80
CA ALA A 36 3.80 -3.79 -2.04
C ALA A 36 3.13 -4.71 -3.08
N ASN A 37 2.74 -5.93 -2.70
CA ASN A 37 2.10 -6.86 -3.63
C ASN A 37 0.76 -6.33 -4.17
N LEU A 38 -0.02 -5.59 -3.37
CA LEU A 38 -1.25 -4.96 -3.82
C LEU A 38 -1.00 -3.74 -4.70
N ALA A 39 0.04 -2.96 -4.41
CA ALA A 39 0.39 -1.75 -5.15
C ALA A 39 1.06 -2.05 -6.50
N TYR A 40 1.66 -3.23 -6.67
CA TYR A 40 2.36 -3.61 -7.90
C TYR A 40 1.65 -4.72 -8.68
N GLY A 41 1.17 -5.78 -8.01
CA GLY A 41 0.60 -6.94 -8.70
C GLY A 41 -0.75 -6.65 -9.35
N ILE A 42 -1.65 -5.96 -8.65
CA ILE A 42 -2.98 -5.62 -9.17
C ILE A 42 -2.90 -4.69 -10.38
N PRO A 43 -2.24 -3.52 -10.31
CA PRO A 43 -2.27 -2.59 -11.44
C PRO A 43 -1.57 -3.15 -12.66
N LEU A 44 -0.50 -3.93 -12.49
CA LEU A 44 0.25 -4.51 -13.60
C LEU A 44 -0.52 -5.65 -14.30
N THR A 45 -1.18 -6.52 -13.54
CA THR A 45 -2.00 -7.58 -14.14
C THR A 45 -3.25 -7.02 -14.81
N ALA A 46 -3.89 -6.02 -14.21
CA ALA A 46 -5.07 -5.39 -14.78
C ALA A 46 -4.77 -4.56 -16.03
N THR A 47 -3.61 -3.89 -16.13
CA THR A 47 -3.20 -3.23 -17.38
C THR A 47 -2.98 -4.25 -18.50
N ILE A 48 -2.32 -5.37 -18.22
CA ILE A 48 -2.06 -6.42 -19.21
C ILE A 48 -3.37 -7.02 -19.70
N VAL A 49 -4.28 -7.40 -18.78
CA VAL A 49 -5.59 -7.96 -19.13
C VAL A 49 -6.44 -6.93 -19.87
N GLY A 50 -6.43 -5.67 -19.42
CA GLY A 50 -7.13 -4.58 -20.09
C GLY A 50 -6.62 -4.34 -21.51
N ALA A 51 -5.31 -4.38 -21.72
CA ALA A 51 -4.71 -4.29 -23.05
C ALA A 51 -5.16 -5.45 -23.94
N ALA A 52 -5.06 -6.69 -23.44
CA ALA A 52 -5.40 -7.90 -24.21
C ALA A 52 -6.90 -7.99 -24.57
N LEU A 53 -7.79 -7.53 -23.70
CA LEU A 53 -9.20 -7.42 -24.02
C LEU A 53 -9.43 -6.27 -25.01
N GLY A 54 -8.76 -5.14 -24.81
CA GLY A 54 -8.84 -3.99 -25.71
C GLY A 54 -8.41 -4.31 -27.14
N THR A 55 -7.32 -5.06 -27.32
CA THR A 55 -6.86 -5.48 -28.65
C THR A 55 -7.91 -6.29 -29.39
N ALA A 56 -8.64 -7.16 -28.69
CA ALA A 56 -9.66 -8.02 -29.29
C ALA A 56 -10.86 -7.23 -29.85
N PHE A 57 -11.20 -6.07 -29.27
CA PHE A 57 -12.36 -5.26 -29.69
C PHE A 57 -12.00 -4.12 -30.66
N GLY A 58 -10.76 -3.64 -30.68
CA GLY A 58 -10.40 -2.43 -31.44
C GLY A 58 -8.95 -2.34 -31.87
N GLY A 59 -8.22 -3.46 -31.91
CA GLY A 59 -6.81 -3.51 -32.30
C GLY A 59 -5.96 -2.60 -31.40
N ASP A 60 -5.05 -1.84 -32.00
CA ASP A 60 -4.08 -1.03 -31.26
C ASP A 60 -4.74 0.09 -30.42
N ILE A 61 -5.76 0.75 -30.97
CA ILE A 61 -6.50 1.80 -30.24
C ILE A 61 -7.25 1.19 -29.06
N GLY A 62 -7.86 0.02 -29.28
CA GLY A 62 -8.50 -0.74 -28.22
C GLY A 62 -7.52 -1.13 -27.11
N ALA A 63 -6.29 -1.53 -27.46
CA ALA A 63 -5.24 -1.86 -26.50
C ALA A 63 -4.85 -0.67 -25.61
N ILE A 64 -4.70 0.51 -26.21
CA ILE A 64 -4.34 1.75 -25.50
C ILE A 64 -5.46 2.13 -24.53
N LEU A 65 -6.71 2.12 -24.99
CA LEU A 65 -7.85 2.47 -24.14
C LEU A 65 -8.09 1.42 -23.04
N GLY A 66 -7.98 0.13 -23.39
CA GLY A 66 -8.17 -0.98 -22.45
C GLY A 66 -7.12 -1.02 -21.35
N SER A 67 -5.84 -0.80 -21.69
CA SER A 67 -4.77 -0.69 -20.70
C SER A 67 -4.94 0.54 -19.80
N GLY A 68 -5.29 1.69 -20.38
CA GLY A 68 -5.59 2.92 -19.62
C GLY A 68 -6.73 2.73 -18.62
N LEU A 69 -7.85 2.14 -19.07
CA LEU A 69 -8.99 1.84 -18.20
C LEU A 69 -8.64 0.83 -17.10
N GLY A 70 -7.90 -0.23 -17.45
CA GLY A 70 -7.43 -1.23 -16.48
C GLY A 70 -6.54 -0.63 -15.38
N LEU A 71 -5.67 0.31 -15.76
CA LEU A 71 -4.83 1.04 -14.80
C LEU A 71 -5.67 1.92 -13.87
N VAL A 72 -6.59 2.71 -14.44
CA VAL A 72 -7.45 3.62 -13.67
C VAL A 72 -8.35 2.84 -12.70
N MET A 73 -8.99 1.75 -13.17
CA MET A 73 -9.79 0.88 -12.30
C MET A 73 -8.97 0.29 -11.16
N SER A 74 -7.76 -0.18 -11.44
CA SER A 74 -6.87 -0.74 -10.42
C SER A 74 -6.46 0.28 -9.39
N PHE A 75 -6.13 1.49 -9.84
CA PHE A 75 -5.78 2.59 -8.96
C PHE A 75 -6.96 2.97 -8.05
N ILE A 76 -8.18 3.07 -8.60
CA ILE A 76 -9.40 3.33 -7.84
C ILE A 76 -9.65 2.20 -6.84
N TYR A 77 -9.57 0.94 -7.26
CA TYR A 77 -9.76 -0.22 -6.39
C TYR A 77 -8.79 -0.23 -5.21
N ILE A 78 -7.49 0.00 -5.48
CA ILE A 78 -6.47 0.10 -4.44
C ILE A 78 -6.75 1.27 -3.51
N ARG A 79 -7.15 2.43 -4.05
CA ARG A 79 -7.41 3.64 -3.25
C ARG A 79 -8.62 3.48 -2.34
N LEU A 80 -9.68 2.83 -2.81
CA LEU A 80 -10.87 2.49 -2.00
C LEU A 80 -10.48 1.49 -0.89
N ARG A 81 -9.77 0.41 -1.25
CA ARG A 81 -9.40 -0.64 -0.28
C ARG A 81 -8.35 -0.18 0.73
N THR A 82 -7.45 0.72 0.34
CA THR A 82 -6.45 1.31 1.24
C THR A 82 -7.10 2.29 2.22
N ARG A 83 -8.14 3.02 1.79
CA ARG A 83 -8.98 3.82 2.70
C ARG A 83 -9.64 2.92 3.76
N ASP A 84 -10.17 1.77 3.39
CA ASP A 84 -10.74 0.84 4.38
C ASP A 84 -9.66 0.17 5.25
N ARG A 85 -8.46 -0.06 4.71
CA ARG A 85 -7.34 -0.61 5.47
C ARG A 85 -6.73 0.38 6.47
N THR A 86 -6.92 1.69 6.31
CA THR A 86 -6.55 2.66 7.36
C THR A 86 -7.38 2.51 8.64
N ARG A 87 -8.44 1.69 8.64
CA ARG A 87 -9.18 1.27 9.84
C ARG A 87 -8.72 -0.06 10.44
N ASN A 88 -7.80 -0.79 9.82
CA ASN A 88 -7.20 -1.97 10.47
C ASN A 88 -6.07 -1.53 11.39
N PHE A 89 -6.47 -1.03 12.56
CA PHE A 89 -5.67 -0.75 13.73
C PHE A 89 -5.00 -2.00 14.36
N SER A 90 -4.84 -3.09 13.61
CA SER A 90 -4.27 -4.36 14.07
C SER A 90 -2.75 -4.47 13.85
N GLU A 91 -2.14 -3.45 13.24
CA GLU A 91 -0.68 -3.33 13.05
C GLU A 91 -0.11 -2.17 13.87
N ARG A 92 -0.59 -1.98 15.11
CA ARG A 92 0.01 -0.97 16.00
C ARG A 92 1.48 -1.33 16.19
N PRO A 93 2.40 -0.42 15.84
CA PRO A 93 3.80 -0.64 16.16
C PRO A 93 3.87 -0.79 17.68
N TYR A 94 4.53 -1.84 18.15
CA TYR A 94 4.75 -2.09 19.56
C TYR A 94 6.24 -2.09 19.83
N ILE A 95 6.60 -1.66 21.04
CA ILE A 95 7.98 -1.58 21.46
C ILE A 95 8.43 -3.00 21.81
N ILE A 96 9.54 -3.45 21.23
CA ILE A 96 10.12 -4.79 21.48
C ILE A 96 11.32 -4.73 22.43
N SER A 97 12.01 -3.59 22.53
CA SER A 97 13.09 -3.41 23.52
C SER A 97 13.27 -1.94 23.92
N ARG A 98 13.75 -1.76 25.16
CA ARG A 98 14.25 -0.50 25.72
C ARG A 98 15.67 -0.72 26.24
N SER A 99 16.57 0.22 25.94
CA SER A 99 17.96 0.28 26.44
C SER A 99 18.25 1.66 26.99
#